data_AF-A0A024GTF7-F1
#
_entry.id   AF-A0A024GTF7-F1
#
_cell.length_a   1.000
_cell.length_b   1.000
_cell.length_c   1.000
_cell.angle_alpha   90.00
_cell.angle_beta   90.00
_cell.angle_gamma   90.00
#
_symmetry.space_group_name_H-M   'P 1'
#
loop_
_entity.id
_entity.type
_entity.pdbx_description
1 polymer ?
#
loop_
_entity_poly.entity_id
_entity_poly.type
_entity_poly.pdbx_seq_one_letter_code
_entity_poly.pdbx_strand_id
1 'polypeptide(L)'
;MEFSAFWRQRDALLCSLRTSLTKAQENYAREQSAATSIQRVFRGQVARKRLSMRSKAEIEIARRFRGLLGKRRTRQTAWIQQQREEQSIRSGYCILIQKVFRGYKSRQKCDFRARKAFVQNVLIQSDQLRMSLSVNLEQQRQTEAKLSREEKCENVQKLARNLHHLLGTKSVAGIYRRKQFLGIPVESHIEAARTSLERLKQRDSLKNREYGSE
;
A
#
# COMPACT_ATOMS: atom_id res chain seq x y z
N MET A 1 38.12 126.77 -14.02
CA MET A 1 37.37 127.32 -15.18
C MET A 1 36.31 126.35 -15.73
N GLU A 2 35.99 125.24 -15.05
CA GLU A 2 34.99 124.28 -15.54
C GLU A 2 33.54 124.71 -15.24
N PHE A 3 33.30 125.37 -14.10
CA PHE A 3 31.95 125.72 -13.66
C PHE A 3 31.20 126.64 -14.63
N SER A 4 31.88 127.61 -15.25
CA SER A 4 31.27 128.52 -16.21
C SER A 4 30.88 127.84 -17.52
N ALA A 5 31.63 126.81 -17.95
CA ALA A 5 31.28 125.99 -19.11
C ALA A 5 30.06 125.10 -18.82
N PHE A 6 30.04 124.44 -17.66
CA PHE A 6 28.87 123.68 -17.20
C PHE A 6 27.63 124.54 -17.00
N TRP A 7 27.79 125.77 -16.52
CA TRP A 7 26.68 126.70 -16.34
C TRP A 7 26.07 127.15 -17.67
N ARG A 8 26.91 127.39 -18.70
CA ARG A 8 26.43 127.71 -20.06
C ARG A 8 25.72 126.54 -20.75
N GLN A 9 26.11 125.30 -20.43
CA GLN A 9 25.50 124.08 -20.98
C GLN A 9 24.42 123.48 -20.08
N ARG A 10 24.10 124.13 -18.96
CA ARG A 10 23.21 123.63 -17.92
C ARG A 10 21.87 123.18 -18.48
N ASP A 11 21.27 123.99 -19.33
CA ASP A 11 19.93 123.72 -19.83
C ASP A 11 19.93 122.52 -20.80
N ALA A 12 20.99 122.35 -21.59
CA ALA A 12 21.17 121.17 -22.44
C ALA A 12 21.40 119.89 -21.62
N LEU A 13 22.19 119.97 -20.54
CA LEU A 13 22.42 118.86 -19.62
C LEU A 13 21.13 118.47 -18.87
N LEU A 14 20.37 119.46 -18.39
CA LEU A 14 19.09 119.22 -17.74
C LEU A 14 18.07 118.61 -18.70
N CYS A 15 18.05 119.03 -19.96
CA CYS A 15 17.22 118.40 -20.99
C CYS A 15 17.63 116.95 -21.24
N SER A 16 18.93 116.66 -21.42
CA SER A 16 19.44 115.29 -21.58
C SER A 16 19.12 114.38 -20.39
N LEU A 17 19.27 114.91 -19.16
CA LEU A 17 18.91 114.21 -17.93
C LEU A 17 17.40 113.91 -17.89
N ARG A 18 16.55 114.90 -18.18
CA ARG A 18 15.09 114.71 -18.23
C ARG A 18 14.71 113.65 -19.26
N THR A 19 15.26 113.70 -20.46
CA THR A 19 15.01 112.68 -21.50
C THR A 19 15.48 111.29 -21.07
N SER A 20 16.60 111.19 -20.37
CA SER A 20 17.10 109.91 -19.85
C SER A 20 16.19 109.37 -18.74
N LEU A 21 15.69 110.24 -17.86
CA LEU A 21 14.74 109.87 -16.81
C LEU A 21 13.38 109.46 -17.38
N THR A 22 12.85 110.15 -18.39
CA THR A 22 11.59 109.75 -19.02
C THR A 22 11.73 108.41 -19.72
N LYS A 23 12.82 108.18 -20.46
CA LYS A 23 13.11 106.87 -21.08
C LYS A 23 13.26 105.75 -20.04
N ALA A 24 13.90 106.04 -18.90
CA ALA A 24 14.02 105.06 -17.81
C ALA A 24 12.65 104.73 -17.21
N GLN A 25 11.79 105.73 -17.00
CA GLN A 25 10.42 105.52 -16.49
C GLN A 25 9.54 104.74 -17.48
N GLU A 26 9.61 105.07 -18.78
CA GLU A 26 8.88 104.37 -19.84
C GLU A 26 9.29 102.90 -19.95
N ASN A 27 10.59 102.60 -19.80
CA ASN A 27 11.11 101.24 -19.92
C ASN A 27 11.06 100.43 -18.61
N TYR A 28 10.92 101.08 -17.45
CA TYR A 28 10.99 100.44 -16.13
C TYR A 28 10.08 99.21 -16.02
N ALA A 29 8.80 99.34 -16.41
CA ALA A 29 7.84 98.23 -16.31
C ALA A 29 8.22 97.04 -17.20
N ARG A 30 8.75 97.33 -18.41
CA ARG A 30 9.20 96.30 -19.36
C ARG A 30 10.44 95.59 -18.85
N GLU A 31 11.43 96.33 -18.37
CA GLU A 31 12.67 95.78 -17.81
C GLU A 31 12.39 94.95 -16.56
N GLN A 32 11.51 95.44 -15.68
CA GLN A 32 11.11 94.71 -14.47
C GLN A 32 10.39 93.40 -14.80
N SER A 33 9.49 93.41 -15.80
CA SER A 33 8.80 92.20 -16.27
C SER A 33 9.77 91.19 -16.90
N ALA A 34 10.71 91.68 -17.72
CA ALA A 34 11.75 90.84 -18.32
C ALA A 34 12.68 90.24 -17.26
N ALA A 35 13.14 91.04 -16.29
CA ALA A 35 13.97 90.58 -15.18
C ALA A 35 13.24 89.52 -14.34
N THR A 36 11.96 89.74 -14.02
CA THR A 36 11.13 88.77 -13.29
C THR A 36 10.98 87.47 -14.07
N SER A 37 10.79 87.56 -15.39
CA SER A 37 10.67 86.38 -16.27
C SER A 37 11.96 85.57 -16.31
N ILE A 38 13.11 86.23 -16.46
CA ILE A 38 14.43 85.59 -16.44
C ILE A 38 14.67 84.91 -15.08
N GLN A 39 14.43 85.62 -13.98
CA GLN A 39 14.61 85.07 -12.63
C GLN A 39 13.70 83.88 -12.37
N ARG A 40 12.42 83.95 -12.79
CA ARG A 40 11.46 82.85 -12.67
C ARG A 40 11.94 81.61 -13.43
N VAL A 41 12.36 81.77 -14.68
CA VAL A 41 12.86 80.67 -15.52
C VAL A 41 14.12 80.05 -14.90
N PHE A 42 15.07 80.88 -14.48
CA PHE A 42 16.31 80.42 -13.86
C PHE A 42 16.05 79.63 -12.57
N ARG A 43 15.23 80.16 -11.66
CA ARG A 43 14.85 79.46 -10.41
C ARG A 43 14.18 78.12 -10.71
N GLY A 44 13.26 78.10 -11.67
CA GLY A 44 12.62 76.86 -12.14
C GLY A 44 13.62 75.85 -12.69
N GLN A 45 14.59 76.31 -13.49
CA GLN A 45 15.62 75.45 -14.06
C GLN A 45 16.54 74.84 -13.00
N VAL A 46 16.97 75.64 -12.02
CA VAL A 46 17.76 75.17 -10.88
C VAL A 46 16.99 74.12 -10.07
N ALA A 47 15.71 74.37 -9.78
CA ALA A 47 14.87 73.43 -9.05
C ALA A 47 14.70 72.10 -9.81
N ARG A 48 14.37 72.16 -11.11
CA ARG A 48 14.24 70.95 -11.96
C ARG A 48 15.55 70.17 -12.07
N LYS A 49 16.69 70.85 -12.20
CA LYS A 49 18.01 70.20 -12.22
C LYS A 49 18.27 69.47 -10.91
N ARG A 50 18.00 70.11 -9.77
CA ARG A 50 18.15 69.48 -8.44
C ARG A 50 17.25 68.26 -8.27
N LEU A 51 15.98 68.35 -8.68
CA LEU A 51 15.05 67.23 -8.62
C LEU A 51 15.52 66.07 -9.52
N SER A 52 15.91 66.36 -10.76
CA SER A 52 16.41 65.34 -11.69
C SER A 52 17.65 64.63 -11.16
N MET A 53 18.60 65.35 -10.55
CA MET A 53 19.78 64.74 -9.93
C MET A 53 19.39 63.79 -8.77
N ARG A 54 18.47 64.20 -7.91
CA ARG A 54 17.98 63.37 -6.80
C ARG A 54 17.26 62.13 -7.30
N SER A 55 16.33 62.27 -8.24
CA SER A 55 15.59 61.13 -8.81
C SER A 55 16.53 60.15 -9.51
N LYS A 56 17.55 60.63 -10.23
CA LYS A 56 18.58 59.75 -10.82
C LYS A 56 19.35 58.98 -9.76
N ALA A 57 19.78 59.65 -8.70
CA ALA A 57 20.48 58.98 -7.60
C ALA A 57 19.60 57.93 -6.90
N GLU A 58 18.33 58.25 -6.67
CA GLU A 58 17.34 57.33 -6.09
C GLU A 58 17.15 56.08 -6.96
N ILE A 59 16.96 56.27 -8.28
CA ILE A 59 16.82 55.16 -9.23
C ILE A 59 18.07 54.27 -9.22
N GLU A 60 19.26 54.86 -9.22
CA GLU A 60 20.52 54.10 -9.17
C GLU A 60 20.66 53.27 -7.89
N ILE A 61 20.35 53.85 -6.73
CA ILE A 61 20.37 53.15 -5.45
C ILE A 61 19.36 52.00 -5.47
N ALA A 62 18.10 52.27 -5.87
CA ALA A 62 17.05 51.27 -5.93
C ALA A 62 17.40 50.12 -6.90
N ARG A 63 17.94 50.45 -8.08
CA ARG A 63 18.40 49.47 -9.09
C ARG A 63 19.50 48.58 -8.51
N ARG A 64 20.51 49.17 -7.88
CA ARG A 64 21.63 48.43 -7.29
C ARG A 64 21.16 47.52 -6.16
N PHE A 65 20.27 48.02 -5.30
CA PHE A 65 19.73 47.27 -4.18
C PHE A 65 18.87 46.08 -4.64
N ARG A 66 17.96 46.29 -5.60
CA ARG A 66 17.18 45.19 -6.21
C ARG A 66 18.09 44.15 -6.84
N GLY A 67 19.14 44.58 -7.54
CA GLY A 67 20.16 43.68 -8.09
C GLY A 67 20.88 42.85 -7.03
N LEU A 68 21.25 43.45 -5.89
CA LEU A 68 21.86 42.74 -4.77
C LEU A 68 20.91 41.70 -4.17
N LEU A 69 19.65 42.07 -3.95
CA LEU A 69 18.62 41.14 -3.45
C LEU A 69 18.39 39.98 -4.41
N GLY A 70 18.33 40.25 -5.72
CA GLY A 70 18.26 39.22 -6.75
C GLY A 70 19.42 38.24 -6.66
N LYS A 71 20.66 38.74 -6.62
CA LYS A 71 21.87 37.90 -6.47
C LYS A 71 21.85 37.05 -5.19
N ARG A 72 21.42 37.61 -4.05
CA ARG A 72 21.28 36.86 -2.80
C ARG A 72 20.26 35.73 -2.93
N ARG A 73 19.10 35.99 -3.52
CA ARG A 73 18.07 34.97 -3.76
C ARG A 73 18.58 33.86 -4.68
N THR A 74 19.17 34.20 -5.82
CA THR A 74 19.73 33.21 -6.75
C THR A 74 20.81 32.37 -6.09
N ARG A 75 21.73 32.98 -5.33
CA ARG A 75 22.78 32.24 -4.60
C ARG A 75 22.17 31.30 -3.57
N GLN A 76 21.16 31.74 -2.82
CA GLN A 76 20.46 30.90 -1.84
C GLN A 76 19.78 29.71 -2.51
N THR A 77 19.05 29.95 -3.61
CA THR A 77 18.38 28.88 -4.37
C THR A 77 19.38 27.89 -4.96
N ALA A 78 20.48 28.37 -5.54
CA ALA A 78 21.54 27.52 -6.07
C ALA A 78 22.19 26.66 -4.96
N TRP A 79 22.45 27.25 -3.80
CA TRP A 79 22.99 26.52 -2.64
C TRP A 79 22.01 25.44 -2.15
N ILE A 80 20.72 25.77 -2.00
CA ILE A 80 19.70 24.79 -1.62
C ILE A 80 19.61 23.65 -2.64
N GLN A 81 19.65 23.98 -3.93
CA GLN A 81 19.58 22.98 -5.00
C GLN A 81 20.77 22.01 -4.95
N GLN A 82 21.99 22.55 -4.81
CA GLN A 82 23.20 21.74 -4.64
C GLN A 82 23.08 20.81 -3.42
N GLN A 83 22.63 21.34 -2.28
CA GLN A 83 22.46 20.52 -1.07
C GLN A 83 21.42 19.40 -1.26
N ARG A 84 20.33 19.67 -1.98
CA ARG A 84 19.32 18.64 -2.33
C ARG A 84 19.90 17.55 -3.22
N GLU A 85 20.71 17.93 -4.22
CA GLU A 85 21.38 16.98 -5.10
C GLU A 85 22.36 16.09 -4.33
N GLU A 86 23.23 16.69 -3.52
CA GLU A 86 24.17 15.97 -2.64
C GLU A 86 23.43 15.05 -1.66
N GLN A 87 22.29 15.48 -1.12
CA GLN A 87 21.47 14.65 -0.24
C GLN A 87 20.81 13.49 -0.98
N SER A 88 20.31 13.72 -2.20
CA SER A 88 19.70 12.69 -3.05
C SER A 88 20.71 11.58 -3.39
N ILE A 89 21.93 11.98 -3.79
CA ILE A 89 23.03 11.06 -4.08
C ILE A 89 23.37 10.22 -2.84
N ARG A 90 23.56 10.86 -1.68
CA ARG A 90 23.84 10.17 -0.41
C ARG A 90 22.72 9.21 0.00
N SER A 91 21.46 9.64 -0.15
CA SER A 91 20.29 8.80 0.11
C SER A 91 20.30 7.55 -0.78
N GLY A 92 20.61 7.69 -2.06
CA GLY A 92 20.79 6.57 -2.99
C GLY A 92 21.84 5.56 -2.51
N TYR A 93 23.01 6.04 -2.07
CA TYR A 93 24.04 5.16 -1.48
C TYR A 93 23.58 4.47 -0.20
N CYS A 94 22.91 5.19 0.70
CA CYS A 94 22.35 4.61 1.92
C CYS A 94 21.37 3.48 1.60
N ILE A 95 20.47 3.66 0.62
CA ILE A 95 19.51 2.65 0.19
C ILE A 95 20.24 1.41 -0.34
N LEU A 96 21.29 1.58 -1.16
CA LEU A 96 22.09 0.47 -1.68
C LEU A 96 22.76 -0.33 -0.55
N ILE A 97 23.41 0.36 0.38
CA ILE A 97 24.07 -0.25 1.55
C ILE A 97 23.02 -1.02 2.37
N GLN A 98 21.89 -0.39 2.68
CA GLN A 98 20.82 -1.01 3.45
C GLN A 98 20.25 -2.25 2.74
N LYS A 99 20.04 -2.19 1.42
CA LYS A 99 19.55 -3.31 0.61
C LYS A 99 20.52 -4.50 0.68
N VAL A 100 21.81 -4.25 0.46
CA VAL A 100 22.86 -5.28 0.54
C VAL A 100 22.93 -5.88 1.94
N PHE A 101 22.93 -5.04 2.97
CA PHE A 101 23.01 -5.49 4.36
C PHE A 101 21.79 -6.32 4.78
N ARG A 102 20.57 -5.87 4.45
CA ARG A 102 19.33 -6.64 4.69
C ARG A 102 19.37 -7.99 3.98
N GLY A 103 19.85 -8.03 2.73
CA GLY A 103 20.03 -9.27 1.99
C GLY A 103 21.06 -10.22 2.63
N TYR A 104 22.20 -9.69 3.07
CA TYR A 104 23.21 -10.46 3.81
C TYR A 104 22.64 -11.05 5.11
N LYS A 105 21.97 -10.22 5.93
CA LYS A 105 21.36 -10.66 7.20
C LYS A 105 20.25 -11.68 7.00
N SER A 106 19.45 -11.54 5.95
CA SER A 106 18.43 -12.55 5.60
C SER A 106 19.05 -13.90 5.26
N ARG A 107 20.10 -13.91 4.42
CA ARG A 107 20.82 -15.14 4.05
C ARG A 107 21.59 -15.76 5.21
N GLN A 108 22.09 -14.96 6.15
CA GLN A 108 22.75 -15.45 7.36
C GLN A 108 21.79 -16.21 8.28
N LYS A 109 20.53 -15.75 8.42
CA LYS A 109 19.54 -16.35 9.32
C LYS A 109 18.79 -17.54 8.71
N CYS A 110 18.57 -17.52 7.40
CA CYS A 110 17.77 -18.52 6.71
C CYS A 110 18.64 -19.34 5.77
N ASP A 111 19.16 -20.47 6.26
CA ASP A 111 19.78 -21.45 5.36
C ASP A 111 18.70 -22.19 4.57
N PHE A 112 18.49 -21.73 3.35
CA PHE A 112 17.54 -22.32 2.41
C PHE A 112 17.83 -23.81 2.15
N ARG A 113 19.12 -24.20 2.09
CA ARG A 113 19.52 -25.57 1.79
C ARG A 113 19.19 -26.48 2.97
N ALA A 114 19.53 -26.05 4.19
CA ALA A 114 19.17 -26.79 5.41
C ALA A 114 17.65 -26.94 5.55
N ARG A 115 16.89 -25.86 5.32
CA ARG A 115 15.43 -25.92 5.39
C ARG A 115 14.82 -26.82 4.31
N LYS A 116 15.33 -26.78 3.09
CA LYS A 116 14.88 -27.66 2.00
C LYS A 116 15.14 -29.13 2.34
N ALA A 117 16.33 -29.45 2.85
CA ALA A 117 16.68 -30.80 3.28
C ALA A 117 15.78 -31.28 4.43
N PHE A 118 15.49 -30.43 5.42
CA PHE A 118 14.58 -30.75 6.50
C PHE A 118 13.17 -31.11 5.98
N VAL A 119 12.60 -30.29 5.09
CA VAL A 119 11.28 -30.56 4.51
C VAL A 119 11.27 -31.88 3.73
N GLN A 120 12.33 -32.16 2.96
CA GLN A 120 12.45 -33.43 2.24
C GLN A 120 12.51 -34.63 3.20
N ASN A 121 13.26 -34.53 4.29
CA ASN A 121 13.32 -35.58 5.30
C ASN A 121 11.97 -35.81 5.97
N VAL A 122 11.22 -34.74 6.29
CA VAL A 122 9.87 -34.84 6.85
C VAL A 122 8.91 -35.54 5.88
N LEU A 123 9.01 -35.25 4.58
CA LEU A 123 8.21 -35.93 3.56
C LEU A 123 8.53 -37.43 3.51
N ILE A 124 9.81 -37.80 3.47
CA ILE A 124 10.24 -39.21 3.47
C ILE A 124 9.72 -39.93 4.72
N GLN A 125 9.85 -39.33 5.90
CA GLN A 125 9.35 -39.90 7.16
C GLN A 125 7.82 -40.04 7.15
N SER A 126 7.11 -39.05 6.60
CA SER A 126 5.66 -39.11 6.47
C SER A 126 5.21 -40.26 5.57
N ASP A 127 5.89 -40.46 4.43
CA ASP A 127 5.59 -41.55 3.51
C ASP A 127 5.90 -42.91 4.14
N GLN A 128 7.04 -43.04 4.84
CA GLN A 128 7.36 -44.25 5.61
C GLN A 128 6.31 -44.55 6.68
N LEU A 129 5.86 -43.53 7.41
CA LEU A 129 4.81 -43.68 8.42
C LEU A 129 3.50 -44.14 7.78
N ARG A 130 3.08 -43.53 6.67
CA ARG A 130 1.87 -43.94 5.92
C ARG A 130 1.95 -45.40 5.48
N MET A 131 3.10 -45.83 4.95
CA MET A 131 3.31 -47.23 4.57
C MET A 131 3.20 -48.16 5.77
N SER A 132 3.85 -47.83 6.90
CA SER A 132 3.76 -48.64 8.12
C SER A 132 2.33 -48.74 8.66
N LEU A 133 1.58 -47.63 8.65
CA LEU A 133 0.17 -47.60 9.04
C LEU A 133 -0.70 -48.43 8.10
N SER A 134 -0.46 -48.40 6.78
CA SER A 134 -1.21 -49.25 5.85
C SER A 134 -0.96 -50.75 6.08
N VAL A 135 0.29 -51.12 6.40
CA VAL A 135 0.65 -52.52 6.70
C VAL A 135 0.00 -52.96 8.00
N ASN A 136 0.07 -52.14 9.06
CA ASN A 136 -0.54 -52.45 10.35
C ASN A 136 -2.07 -52.57 10.24
N LEU A 137 -2.71 -51.69 9.47
CA LEU A 137 -4.15 -51.73 9.24
C LEU A 137 -4.57 -53.01 8.50
N GLU A 138 -3.78 -53.44 7.51
CA GLU A 138 -4.03 -54.69 6.80
C GLU A 138 -3.84 -55.91 7.73
N GLN A 139 -2.81 -55.90 8.57
CA GLN A 139 -2.61 -56.93 9.58
C GLN A 139 -3.78 -57.00 10.58
N GLN A 140 -4.26 -55.85 11.06
CA GLN A 140 -5.43 -55.77 11.94
C GLN A 140 -6.67 -56.37 11.29
N ARG A 141 -6.96 -55.98 10.03
CA ARG A 141 -8.08 -56.55 9.26
C ARG A 141 -7.97 -58.07 9.12
N GLN A 142 -6.77 -58.59 8.88
CA GLN A 142 -6.56 -60.04 8.78
C GLN A 142 -6.76 -60.74 10.13
N THR A 143 -6.29 -60.15 11.24
CA THR A 143 -6.52 -60.70 12.58
C THR A 143 -8.00 -60.68 12.96
N GLU A 144 -8.70 -59.58 12.71
CA GLU A 144 -10.14 -59.46 12.96
C GLU A 144 -10.93 -60.43 12.08
N ALA A 145 -10.54 -60.60 10.81
CA ALA A 145 -11.17 -61.58 9.93
C ALA A 145 -10.95 -63.02 10.41
N LYS A 146 -9.77 -63.34 10.95
CA LYS A 146 -9.50 -64.66 11.56
C LYS A 146 -10.33 -64.87 12.82
N LEU A 147 -10.32 -63.92 13.75
CA LEU A 147 -11.14 -63.98 14.97
C LEU A 147 -12.63 -64.11 14.64
N SER A 148 -13.15 -63.30 13.71
CA SER A 148 -14.55 -63.39 13.29
C SER A 148 -14.88 -64.74 12.63
N ARG A 149 -13.94 -65.35 11.89
CA ARG A 149 -14.10 -66.71 11.35
C ARG A 149 -14.12 -67.75 12.47
N GLU A 150 -13.20 -67.65 13.43
CA GLU A 150 -13.12 -68.54 14.59
C GLU A 150 -14.40 -68.44 15.44
N GLU A 151 -14.86 -67.23 15.77
CA GLU A 151 -16.13 -67.00 16.47
C GLU A 151 -17.33 -67.58 15.71
N LYS A 152 -17.40 -67.38 14.38
CA LYS A 152 -18.46 -67.98 13.55
C LYS A 152 -18.39 -69.50 13.57
N CYS A 153 -17.19 -70.09 13.46
CA CYS A 153 -17.00 -71.54 13.54
C CYS A 153 -17.38 -72.08 14.92
N GLU A 154 -16.99 -71.43 16.01
CA GLU A 154 -17.39 -71.79 17.37
C GLU A 154 -18.89 -71.69 17.56
N ASN A 155 -19.52 -70.62 17.07
CA ASN A 155 -20.97 -70.45 17.13
C ASN A 155 -21.70 -71.55 16.36
N VAL A 156 -21.22 -71.91 15.16
CA VAL A 156 -21.74 -73.03 14.39
C VAL A 156 -21.56 -74.35 15.15
N GLN A 157 -20.40 -74.59 15.77
CA GLN A 157 -20.17 -75.80 16.57
C GLN A 157 -21.09 -75.85 17.80
N LYS A 158 -21.28 -74.74 18.52
CA LYS A 158 -22.22 -74.64 19.65
C LYS A 158 -23.65 -74.91 19.21
N LEU A 159 -24.09 -74.31 18.09
CA LEU A 159 -25.40 -74.58 17.48
C LEU A 159 -25.55 -76.06 17.09
N ALA A 160 -24.54 -76.65 16.45
CA ALA A 160 -24.55 -78.06 16.07
C ALA A 160 -24.64 -78.99 17.29
N ARG A 161 -23.89 -78.68 18.37
CA ARG A 161 -23.99 -79.39 19.66
C ARG A 161 -25.35 -79.20 20.32
N ASN A 162 -26.00 -78.05 20.20
CA ASN A 162 -27.32 -77.85 20.81
C ASN A 162 -28.43 -78.53 19.98
N LEU A 163 -28.32 -78.52 18.65
CA LEU A 163 -29.36 -79.00 17.73
C LEU A 163 -29.16 -80.46 17.27
N HIS A 164 -28.17 -81.20 17.78
CA HIS A 164 -27.87 -82.57 17.35
C HIS A 164 -29.04 -83.56 17.57
N HIS A 165 -29.92 -83.31 18.52
CA HIS A 165 -31.12 -84.11 18.76
C HIS A 165 -32.16 -84.00 17.63
N LEU A 166 -32.14 -82.89 16.87
CA LEU A 166 -33.03 -82.67 15.73
C LEU A 166 -32.64 -83.51 14.51
N LEU A 167 -31.36 -83.49 14.13
CA LEU A 167 -30.84 -84.21 12.96
C LEU A 167 -30.42 -85.66 13.27
N GLY A 168 -29.99 -85.91 14.51
CA GLY A 168 -29.48 -87.20 14.96
C GLY A 168 -27.97 -87.28 14.92
N THR A 169 -27.43 -88.17 15.74
CA THR A 169 -26.01 -88.55 15.72
C THR A 169 -25.88 -89.95 15.12
N LYS A 170 -24.64 -90.40 14.87
CA LYS A 170 -24.36 -91.75 14.35
C LYS A 170 -24.98 -92.85 15.23
N SER A 171 -25.14 -92.59 16.52
CA SER A 171 -25.64 -93.54 17.51
C SER A 171 -27.16 -93.50 17.70
N VAL A 172 -27.81 -92.34 17.52
CA VAL A 172 -29.27 -92.18 17.73
C VAL A 172 -29.89 -91.32 16.63
N ALA A 173 -30.91 -91.87 15.95
CA ALA A 173 -31.64 -91.15 14.91
C ALA A 173 -32.43 -89.98 15.49
N GLY A 174 -32.21 -88.78 14.93
CA GLY A 174 -32.84 -87.54 15.37
C GLY A 174 -34.30 -87.46 14.97
N ILE A 175 -34.98 -86.45 15.51
CA ILE A 175 -36.41 -86.22 15.35
C ILE A 175 -36.81 -86.11 13.87
N TYR A 176 -36.05 -85.36 13.07
CA TYR A 176 -36.34 -85.15 11.64
C TYR A 176 -35.92 -86.32 10.73
N ARG A 177 -35.20 -87.32 11.26
CA ARG A 177 -34.86 -88.55 10.53
C ARG A 177 -36.00 -89.58 10.56
N ARG A 178 -37.00 -89.36 11.40
CA ARG A 178 -38.18 -90.24 11.54
C ARG A 178 -39.22 -89.84 10.49
N LYS A 179 -40.01 -90.81 9.99
CA LYS A 179 -41.05 -90.56 8.98
C LYS A 179 -42.25 -89.76 9.54
N GLN A 180 -42.51 -89.87 10.84
CA GLN A 180 -43.62 -89.20 11.53
C GLN A 180 -43.14 -88.67 12.88
N PHE A 181 -43.59 -87.46 13.25
CA PHE A 181 -43.34 -86.84 14.54
C PHE A 181 -44.68 -86.30 15.08
N LEU A 182 -45.04 -86.68 16.31
CA LEU A 182 -46.33 -86.32 16.94
C LEU A 182 -47.57 -86.63 16.08
N GLY A 183 -47.53 -87.70 15.28
CA GLY A 183 -48.66 -88.14 14.45
C GLY A 183 -48.82 -87.41 13.11
N ILE A 184 -47.92 -86.49 12.77
CA ILE A 184 -47.94 -85.70 11.53
C ILE A 184 -46.71 -86.08 10.67
N PRO A 185 -46.84 -86.19 9.32
CA PRO A 185 -45.70 -86.41 8.45
C PRO A 185 -44.67 -85.29 8.58
N VAL A 186 -43.40 -85.64 8.78
CA VAL A 186 -42.32 -84.66 9.05
C VAL A 186 -42.16 -83.64 7.92
N GLU A 187 -42.43 -84.04 6.68
CA GLU A 187 -42.40 -83.16 5.50
C GLU A 187 -43.34 -81.96 5.64
N SER A 188 -44.53 -82.15 6.20
CA SER A 188 -45.49 -81.05 6.40
C SER A 188 -45.03 -80.04 7.46
N HIS A 189 -44.31 -80.48 8.49
CA HIS A 189 -43.69 -79.59 9.48
C HIS A 189 -42.54 -78.78 8.86
N ILE A 190 -41.76 -79.39 7.97
CA ILE A 190 -40.67 -78.70 7.25
C ILE A 190 -41.24 -77.63 6.30
N GLU A 191 -42.30 -77.96 5.55
CA GLU A 191 -42.95 -77.00 4.63
C GLU A 191 -43.64 -75.85 5.37
N ALA A 192 -44.30 -76.12 6.50
CA ALA A 192 -44.87 -75.08 7.34
C ALA A 192 -43.79 -74.14 7.91
N ALA A 193 -42.67 -74.70 8.36
CA ALA A 193 -41.52 -73.92 8.84
C ALA A 193 -40.88 -73.09 7.70
N ARG A 194 -40.71 -73.66 6.51
CA ARG A 194 -40.17 -72.98 5.33
C ARG A 194 -41.02 -71.78 4.91
N THR A 195 -42.34 -71.99 4.82
CA THR A 195 -43.30 -70.92 4.48
C THR A 195 -43.24 -69.77 5.49
N SER A 196 -43.08 -70.10 6.78
CA SER A 196 -42.94 -69.12 7.86
C SER A 196 -41.63 -68.32 7.77
N LEU A 197 -40.53 -68.99 7.40
CA LEU A 197 -39.20 -68.40 7.25
C LEU A 197 -39.12 -67.48 6.02
N GLU A 198 -39.78 -67.84 4.92
CA GLU A 198 -39.92 -66.99 3.74
C GLU A 198 -40.74 -65.72 4.04
N ARG A 199 -41.82 -65.83 4.83
CA ARG A 199 -42.59 -64.67 5.31
C ARG A 199 -41.76 -63.73 6.19
N LEU A 200 -40.89 -64.28 7.05
CA LEU A 200 -39.97 -63.48 7.88
C LEU A 200 -38.92 -62.77 7.03
N LYS A 201 -38.29 -63.47 6.08
CA LYS A 201 -37.34 -62.85 5.14
C LYS A 201 -37.98 -61.74 4.30
N GLN A 202 -39.22 -61.94 3.84
CA GLN A 202 -39.98 -60.89 3.14
C GLN A 202 -40.20 -59.68 4.06
N ARG A 203 -40.58 -59.90 5.32
CA ARG A 203 -40.78 -58.82 6.31
C ARG A 203 -39.49 -58.06 6.61
N ASP A 204 -38.36 -58.74 6.73
CA ASP A 204 -37.05 -58.10 6.97
C ASP A 204 -36.53 -57.36 5.73
N SER A 205 -36.81 -57.87 4.52
CA SER A 205 -36.50 -57.16 3.27
C SER A 205 -37.35 -55.89 3.07
N LEU A 206 -38.60 -55.90 3.54
CA LEU A 206 -39.47 -54.72 3.54
C LEU A 206 -38.97 -53.67 4.55
N LYS A 207 -38.56 -54.09 5.75
CA LYS A 207 -37.93 -53.18 6.73
C LYS A 207 -36.63 -52.56 6.22
N ASN A 208 -35.74 -53.33 5.60
CA ASN A 208 -34.49 -52.77 5.05
C ASN A 208 -34.72 -51.83 3.85
N ARG A 209 -35.87 -51.90 3.17
CA ARG A 209 -36.28 -50.91 2.16
C ARG A 209 -36.87 -49.64 2.77
N GLU A 210 -37.65 -49.74 3.84
CA GLU A 210 -38.22 -48.57 4.55
C GLU A 210 -37.17 -47.72 5.28
N TYR A 211 -36.02 -48.30 5.65
CA TYR A 211 -34.91 -47.60 6.32
C TYR A 211 -33.69 -47.34 5.41
N GLY A 212 -33.80 -47.60 4.11
CA GLY A 212 -32.70 -47.47 3.13
C GLY A 212 -32.88 -46.35 2.10
N SER A 213 -33.87 -45.47 2.25
CA SER A 213 -34.08 -44.28 1.43
C SER A 213 -33.73 -43.01 2.22
N GLU A 214 -32.44 -42.84 2.48
CA GLU A 214 -31.75 -41.55 2.74
C GLU A 214 -30.41 -41.55 2.00
#